data_AF-C4R5N6-F1
#
_entry.id   AF-C4R5N6-F1
#
_cell.length_a   1.000
_cell.length_b   1.000
_cell.length_c   1.000
_cell.angle_alpha   90.00
_cell.angle_beta   90.00
_cell.angle_gamma   90.00
#
_symmetry.space_group_name_H-M   'P 1'
#
loop_
_entity.id
_entity.type
_entity.pdbx_description
1 polymer ?
#
loop_
_entity_poly.entity_id
_entity_poly.type
_entity_poly.pdbx_seq_one_letter_code
_entity_poly.pdbx_strand_id
1 'polypeptide(L)'
;MLSRSLIQSTKTATRNVRFASTNASKQSIVEKVTNLSSQVVYWGKVTGEIAKQVYVKEGLSPPTTTQIQSVYQDLYKKALESFANPQAAFQSVKESAKNLNKDIVLKYGAYGIQLVGLFSLGEIIGRRQIVGYPSFGPKAAAHH
;
A
#
# COMPACT_ATOMS: atom_id res chain seq x y z
N MET A 1 -3.85 -66.97 -34.90
CA MET A 1 -4.06 -66.37 -33.55
C MET A 1 -3.01 -65.28 -33.19
N LEU A 2 -2.14 -64.83 -34.11
CA LEU A 2 -0.99 -63.98 -33.76
C LEU A 2 -1.24 -62.46 -33.82
N SER A 3 -2.32 -61.99 -34.45
CA SER A 3 -2.52 -60.54 -34.68
C SER A 3 -3.06 -59.76 -33.48
N ARG A 4 -3.60 -60.42 -32.44
CA ARG A 4 -4.20 -59.73 -31.28
C ARG A 4 -3.18 -59.28 -30.23
N SER A 5 -2.03 -59.95 -30.14
CA SER A 5 -0.96 -59.64 -29.17
C SER A 5 -0.19 -58.36 -29.52
N LEU A 6 0.11 -58.15 -30.81
CA LEU A 6 0.88 -56.99 -31.28
C LEU A 6 0.11 -55.66 -31.13
N ILE A 7 -1.22 -55.71 -31.27
CA ILE A 7 -2.09 -54.53 -31.13
C ILE A 7 -2.20 -54.09 -29.65
N GLN A 8 -2.10 -55.02 -28.70
CA GLN A 8 -2.14 -54.70 -27.27
C GLN A 8 -0.80 -54.11 -26.79
N SER A 9 0.33 -54.60 -27.31
CA SER A 9 1.66 -54.08 -26.96
C SER A 9 1.84 -52.61 -27.37
N THR A 10 1.43 -52.25 -28.59
CA THR A 10 1.52 -50.87 -29.10
C THR A 10 0.59 -49.88 -28.36
N LYS A 11 -0.61 -50.33 -27.96
CA LYS A 11 -1.52 -49.53 -27.11
C LYS A 11 -1.00 -49.30 -25.70
N THR A 12 -0.16 -50.18 -25.17
CA THR A 12 0.39 -50.07 -23.81
C THR A 12 1.61 -49.15 -23.79
N ALA A 13 2.49 -49.25 -24.78
CA ALA A 13 3.64 -48.35 -24.95
C ALA A 13 3.18 -46.89 -25.15
N THR A 14 2.20 -46.65 -26.02
CA THR A 14 1.67 -45.29 -26.27
C THR A 14 0.96 -44.67 -25.05
N ARG A 15 0.38 -45.49 -24.16
CA ARG A 15 -0.20 -45.02 -22.90
C ARG A 15 0.89 -44.57 -21.91
N ASN A 16 1.98 -45.34 -21.77
CA ASN A 16 3.11 -44.98 -20.92
C ASN A 16 3.80 -43.69 -21.38
N VAL A 17 3.97 -43.50 -22.69
CA VAL A 17 4.60 -42.29 -23.26
C VAL A 17 3.72 -41.05 -22.99
N ARG A 18 2.39 -41.18 -23.12
CA ARG A 18 1.44 -40.09 -22.78
C ARG A 18 1.39 -39.80 -21.28
N PHE A 19 1.47 -40.81 -20.42
CA PHE A 19 1.52 -40.65 -18.97
C PHE A 19 2.82 -39.95 -18.52
N ALA A 20 3.96 -40.35 -19.08
CA ALA A 20 5.26 -39.70 -18.83
C ALA A 20 5.29 -38.24 -19.34
N SER A 21 4.76 -37.98 -20.53
CA SER A 21 4.62 -36.62 -21.09
C SER A 21 3.71 -35.71 -20.25
N THR A 22 2.64 -36.27 -19.68
CA THR A 22 1.73 -35.51 -18.81
C THR A 22 2.42 -35.16 -17.48
N ASN A 23 3.19 -36.08 -16.90
CA ASN A 23 3.99 -35.82 -15.70
C ASN A 23 5.15 -34.83 -15.97
N ALA A 24 5.79 -34.88 -17.14
CA ALA A 24 6.83 -33.91 -17.54
C ALA A 24 6.27 -32.49 -17.72
N SER A 25 5.07 -32.35 -18.31
CA SER A 25 4.41 -31.03 -18.43
C SER A 25 4.02 -30.44 -17.06
N LYS A 26 3.50 -31.29 -16.14
CA LYS A 26 3.19 -30.91 -14.76
C LYS A 26 4.44 -30.49 -13.98
N GLN A 27 5.54 -31.23 -14.16
CA GLN A 27 6.83 -30.89 -13.57
C GLN A 27 7.36 -29.53 -14.08
N SER A 28 7.19 -29.23 -15.37
CA SER A 28 7.60 -27.93 -15.94
C SER A 28 6.79 -26.73 -15.42
N ILE A 29 5.49 -26.94 -15.13
CA ILE A 29 4.62 -25.89 -14.56
C ILE A 29 5.01 -25.66 -13.10
N VAL A 30 5.25 -26.74 -12.34
CA VAL A 30 5.73 -26.64 -10.96
C VAL A 30 7.06 -25.89 -10.92
N GLU A 31 8.02 -26.23 -11.77
CA GLU A 31 9.31 -25.53 -11.87
C GLU A 31 9.15 -24.04 -12.23
N LYS A 32 8.27 -23.70 -13.18
CA LYS A 32 7.97 -22.29 -13.51
C LYS A 32 7.36 -21.54 -12.32
N VAL A 33 6.40 -22.15 -11.60
CA VAL A 33 5.80 -21.55 -10.41
C VAL A 33 6.82 -21.41 -9.28
N THR A 34 7.68 -22.41 -9.07
CA THR A 34 8.75 -22.34 -8.07
C THR A 34 9.74 -21.21 -8.39
N ASN A 35 10.13 -21.07 -9.65
CA ASN A 35 11.01 -19.99 -10.10
C ASN A 35 10.37 -18.60 -9.98
N LEU A 36 9.07 -18.46 -10.28
CA LEU A 36 8.35 -17.21 -10.06
C LEU A 36 8.24 -16.89 -8.57
N SER A 37 7.98 -17.91 -7.74
CA SER A 37 7.86 -17.73 -6.29
C SER A 37 9.19 -17.27 -5.68
N SER A 38 10.32 -17.84 -6.11
CA SER A 38 11.65 -17.44 -5.62
C SER A 38 11.99 -16.02 -6.06
N GLN A 39 11.63 -15.63 -7.29
CA GLN A 39 11.80 -14.26 -7.78
C GLN A 39 10.95 -13.26 -7.00
N VAL A 40 9.67 -13.55 -6.76
CA VAL A 40 8.78 -12.68 -5.98
C VAL A 40 9.28 -12.50 -4.55
N VAL A 41 9.75 -13.57 -3.91
CA VAL A 41 10.32 -13.49 -2.57
C VAL A 41 11.59 -12.64 -2.56
N TYR A 42 12.47 -12.79 -3.55
CA TYR A 42 13.68 -11.99 -3.66
C TYR A 42 13.36 -10.50 -3.83
N TRP A 43 12.51 -10.16 -4.80
CA TRP A 43 12.10 -8.77 -5.03
C TRP A 43 11.31 -8.19 -3.85
N GLY A 44 10.51 -8.99 -3.17
CA GLY A 44 9.82 -8.60 -1.95
C GLY A 44 10.78 -8.22 -0.82
N LYS A 45 11.86 -9.01 -0.62
CA LYS A 45 12.91 -8.70 0.36
C LYS A 45 13.66 -7.41 0.01
N VAL A 46 14.10 -7.28 -1.25
CA VAL A 46 14.82 -6.08 -1.71
C VAL A 46 13.95 -4.84 -1.55
N THR A 47 12.68 -4.91 -1.97
CA THR A 47 11.73 -3.81 -1.81
C THR A 47 11.51 -3.46 -0.34
N GLY A 48 11.44 -4.47 0.54
CA GLY A 48 11.33 -4.27 1.99
C GLY A 48 12.52 -3.52 2.59
N GLU A 49 13.75 -3.88 2.21
CA GLU A 49 14.97 -3.19 2.66
C GLU A 49 15.04 -1.76 2.14
N ILE A 50 14.65 -1.53 0.88
CA ILE A 50 14.56 -0.17 0.31
C ILE A 50 13.51 0.65 1.06
N ALA A 51 12.33 0.08 1.31
CA ALA A 51 11.26 0.75 2.06
C ALA A 51 11.72 1.13 3.48
N LYS A 52 12.50 0.27 4.14
CA LYS A 52 13.07 0.55 5.46
C LYS A 52 14.04 1.74 5.44
N GLN A 53 14.92 1.80 4.43
CA GLN A 53 15.85 2.91 4.28
C GLN A 53 15.12 4.23 4.05
N VAL A 54 14.08 4.22 3.21
CA VAL A 54 13.24 5.40 2.95
C VAL A 54 12.48 5.81 4.22
N TYR A 55 11.91 4.86 4.96
CA TYR A 55 11.19 5.13 6.20
C TYR A 55 12.03 5.90 7.23
N VAL A 56 13.30 5.51 7.39
CA VAL A 56 14.23 6.18 8.31
C VAL A 56 14.71 7.52 7.73
N LYS A 57 15.07 7.56 6.45
CA LYS A 57 15.61 8.78 5.81
C LYS A 57 14.58 9.91 5.71
N GLU A 58 13.34 9.58 5.37
CA GLU A 58 12.25 10.54 5.23
C GLU A 58 11.60 10.90 6.58
N GLY A 59 12.10 10.34 7.69
CA GLY A 59 11.55 10.63 9.02
C GLY A 59 10.09 10.22 9.16
N LEU A 60 9.66 9.13 8.48
CA LEU A 60 8.30 8.59 8.59
C LEU A 60 8.04 7.93 9.96
N SER A 61 9.08 7.83 10.80
CA SER A 61 8.93 7.45 12.20
C SER A 61 8.10 8.48 12.96
N PRO A 62 7.19 8.03 13.85
CA PRO A 62 6.46 8.95 14.71
C PRO A 62 7.47 9.82 15.49
N PRO A 63 7.25 11.15 15.54
CA PRO A 63 8.17 12.07 16.21
C PRO A 63 8.26 11.78 17.70
N THR A 64 9.36 12.21 18.33
CA THR A 64 9.53 12.03 19.76
C THR A 64 8.52 12.88 20.54
N THR A 65 8.16 12.46 21.74
CA THR A 65 7.22 13.21 22.60
C THR A 65 7.68 14.64 22.87
N THR A 66 9.01 14.86 22.94
CA THR A 66 9.63 16.18 23.08
C THR A 66 9.38 17.08 21.88
N GLN A 67 9.43 16.56 20.66
CA GLN A 67 9.16 17.31 19.43
C GLN A 67 7.68 17.69 19.34
N ILE A 68 6.79 16.80 19.75
CA ILE A 68 5.35 17.10 19.81
C ILE A 68 5.09 18.24 20.82
N GLN A 69 5.73 18.18 21.99
CA GLN A 69 5.61 19.22 23.01
C GLN A 69 6.13 20.57 22.51
N SER A 70 7.29 20.60 21.83
CA SER A 70 7.83 21.86 21.31
C SER A 70 6.91 22.48 20.26
N VAL A 71 6.41 21.68 19.31
CA VAL A 71 5.46 22.15 18.28
C VAL A 71 4.19 22.71 18.94
N TYR A 72 3.64 22.01 19.94
CA TYR A 72 2.45 22.49 20.65
C TYR A 72 2.69 23.80 21.39
N GLN A 73 3.83 23.91 22.09
CA GLN A 73 4.20 25.14 22.80
C GLN A 73 4.42 26.32 21.85
N ASP A 74 5.06 26.09 20.71
CA ASP A 74 5.30 27.13 19.70
C ASP A 74 4.00 27.60 19.05
N LEU A 75 3.10 26.67 18.72
CA LEU A 75 1.77 27.00 18.22
C LEU A 75 0.95 27.79 19.24
N TYR A 76 0.99 27.37 20.51
CA TYR A 76 0.28 28.06 21.59
C TYR A 76 0.81 29.49 21.81
N LYS A 77 2.13 29.68 21.82
CA LYS A 77 2.75 31.01 21.93
C LYS A 77 2.37 31.89 20.75
N LYS A 78 2.46 31.39 19.52
CA LYS A 78 2.06 32.13 18.31
C LYS A 78 0.59 32.52 18.32
N ALA A 79 -0.28 31.64 18.81
CA ALA A 79 -1.70 31.94 18.97
C ALA A 79 -1.89 33.10 19.96
N LEU A 80 -1.29 33.01 21.16
CA LEU A 80 -1.36 34.07 22.17
C LEU A 80 -0.82 35.41 21.66
N GLU A 81 0.33 35.41 20.96
CA GLU A 81 0.90 36.62 20.36
C GLU A 81 -0.03 37.23 19.31
N SER A 82 -0.70 36.40 18.51
CA SER A 82 -1.67 36.85 17.51
C SER A 82 -2.93 37.43 18.14
N PHE A 83 -3.39 36.88 19.28
CA PHE A 83 -4.52 37.42 20.04
C PHE A 83 -4.16 38.72 20.77
N ALA A 84 -2.93 38.82 21.31
CA ALA A 84 -2.46 40.01 22.01
C ALA A 84 -2.26 41.20 21.06
N ASN A 85 -1.80 40.96 19.83
CA ASN A 85 -1.55 41.99 18.82
C ASN A 85 -2.17 41.62 17.46
N PRO A 86 -3.49 41.75 17.31
CA PRO A 86 -4.18 41.38 16.07
C PRO A 86 -3.67 42.18 14.87
N GLN A 87 -3.34 43.46 15.05
CA GLN A 87 -2.83 44.34 13.98
C GLN A 87 -1.51 43.81 13.38
N ALA A 88 -0.60 43.31 14.22
CA ALA A 88 0.67 42.76 13.79
C ALA A 88 0.50 41.41 13.08
N ALA A 89 -0.43 40.58 13.56
CA ALA A 89 -0.80 39.32 12.91
C ALA A 89 -1.42 39.53 11.52
N PHE A 90 -2.29 40.54 11.36
CA PHE A 90 -2.86 40.86 10.05
C PHE A 90 -1.80 41.36 9.05
N GLN A 91 -0.81 42.13 9.50
CA GLN A 91 0.27 42.60 8.63
C GLN A 91 1.18 41.45 8.19
N SER A 92 1.54 40.53 9.08
CA SER A 92 2.38 39.37 8.74
C SER A 92 1.69 38.41 7.78
N VAL A 93 0.37 38.21 7.93
CA VAL A 93 -0.44 37.45 6.98
C VAL A 93 -0.52 38.16 5.63
N LYS A 94 -0.70 39.49 5.61
CA LYS A 94 -0.76 40.27 4.37
C LYS A 94 0.57 40.27 3.61
N GLU A 95 1.69 40.34 4.32
CA GLU A 95 3.03 40.20 3.73
C GLU A 95 3.27 38.78 3.22
N SER A 96 2.84 37.76 3.97
CA SER A 96 2.91 36.36 3.52
C SER A 96 2.05 36.14 2.27
N ALA A 97 0.87 36.75 2.20
CA ALA A 97 -0.03 36.70 1.06
C ALA A 97 0.56 37.38 -0.19
N LYS A 98 1.29 38.49 -0.01
CA LYS A 98 1.99 39.17 -1.10
C LYS A 98 3.16 38.38 -1.65
N ASN A 99 3.82 37.59 -0.80
CA ASN A 99 4.95 36.74 -1.18
C ASN A 99 4.53 35.30 -1.55
N LEU A 100 3.24 35.08 -1.87
CA LEU A 100 2.75 33.77 -2.30
C LEU A 100 3.35 33.40 -3.66
N ASN A 101 4.34 32.53 -3.61
CA ASN A 101 4.88 31.86 -4.78
C ASN A 101 4.07 30.58 -5.06
N LYS A 102 3.98 30.18 -6.34
CA LYS A 102 3.35 28.92 -6.77
C LYS A 102 3.91 27.71 -6.03
N ASP A 103 5.21 27.72 -5.75
CA ASP A 103 5.89 26.66 -4.99
C ASP A 103 5.37 26.52 -3.56
N ILE A 104 5.04 27.65 -2.91
CA ILE A 104 4.51 27.68 -1.55
C ILE A 104 3.11 27.07 -1.52
N VAL A 105 2.25 27.49 -2.44
CA VAL A 105 0.88 26.97 -2.56
C VAL A 105 0.90 25.48 -2.88
N LEU A 106 1.79 25.03 -3.77
CA LEU A 106 1.90 23.61 -4.11
C LEU A 106 2.36 22.78 -2.92
N LYS A 107 3.35 23.26 -2.14
CA LYS A 107 3.84 22.57 -0.94
C LYS A 107 2.76 22.44 0.13
N TYR A 108 2.09 23.54 0.47
CA TYR A 108 1.02 23.52 1.48
C TYR A 108 -0.21 22.74 0.99
N GLY A 109 -0.52 22.78 -0.31
CA GLY A 109 -1.55 21.95 -0.91
C GLY A 109 -1.22 20.45 -0.81
N ALA A 110 0.02 20.07 -1.12
CA ALA A 110 0.49 18.70 -0.96
C ALA A 110 0.41 18.23 0.50
N TYR A 111 0.80 19.06 1.46
CA TYR A 111 0.63 18.74 2.89
C TYR A 111 -0.83 18.60 3.28
N GLY A 112 -1.73 19.46 2.77
CA GLY A 112 -3.17 19.34 2.99
C GLY A 112 -3.71 17.98 2.51
N ILE A 113 -3.36 17.58 1.29
CA ILE A 113 -3.75 16.27 0.73
C ILE A 113 -3.17 15.13 1.58
N GLN A 114 -1.91 15.25 2.01
CA GLN A 114 -1.26 14.24 2.86
C GLN A 114 -1.95 14.08 4.21
N LEU A 115 -2.37 15.18 4.85
CA LEU A 115 -3.13 15.14 6.11
C LEU A 115 -4.49 14.48 5.94
N VAL A 116 -5.23 14.81 4.87
CA VAL A 116 -6.51 14.16 4.55
C VAL A 116 -6.31 12.67 4.26
N GLY A 117 -5.24 12.32 3.55
CA GLY A 117 -4.86 10.93 3.28
C GLY A 117 -4.53 10.15 4.56
N LEU A 118 -3.72 10.72 5.45
CA LEU A 118 -3.37 10.10 6.74
C LEU A 118 -4.59 9.97 7.67
N PHE A 119 -5.48 10.96 7.68
CA PHE A 119 -6.74 10.89 8.43
C PHE A 119 -7.62 9.72 7.93
N SER A 120 -7.82 9.63 6.62
CA SER A 120 -8.61 8.56 6.00
C SER A 120 -7.98 7.18 6.22
N LEU A 121 -6.65 7.09 6.16
CA LEU A 121 -5.92 5.86 6.48
C LEU A 121 -6.12 5.46 7.96
N GLY A 122 -6.11 6.43 8.87
CA GLY A 122 -6.41 6.23 10.28
C GLY A 122 -7.82 5.67 10.48
N GLU A 123 -8.81 6.19 9.77
CA GLU A 123 -10.18 5.66 9.79
C GLU A 123 -10.27 4.23 9.25
N ILE A 124 -9.57 3.92 8.15
CA ILE A 124 -9.50 2.57 7.58
C ILE A 124 -8.89 1.58 8.58
N ILE A 125 -7.79 1.96 9.24
CA ILE A 125 -7.13 1.13 10.26
C ILE A 125 -8.02 0.97 11.48
N GLY A 126 -8.62 2.06 11.97
CA GLY A 126 -9.52 2.04 13.13
C GLY A 126 -10.77 1.19 12.90
N ARG A 127 -11.34 1.24 11.69
CA ARG A 127 -12.49 0.40 11.28
C ARG A 127 -12.10 -0.99 10.80
N ARG A 128 -10.80 -1.24 10.53
CA ARG A 128 -10.26 -2.49 9.96
C ARG A 128 -10.95 -2.91 8.67
N GLN A 129 -11.40 -1.94 7.87
CA GLN A 129 -12.18 -2.17 6.66
C GLN A 129 -11.76 -1.20 5.57
N ILE A 130 -11.49 -1.74 4.39
CA ILE A 130 -11.01 -0.98 3.23
C ILE A 130 -12.20 -0.38 2.45
N VAL A 131 -13.35 -1.06 2.43
CA VAL A 131 -14.54 -0.64 1.66
C VAL A 131 -15.82 -0.93 2.44
N GLY A 132 -16.72 0.05 2.48
CA GLY A 132 -18.08 -0.09 3.02
C GLY A 132 -18.14 -0.28 4.53
N TYR A 133 -19.34 -0.22 5.09
CA TYR A 133 -19.62 -0.68 6.45
C TYR A 133 -19.96 -2.18 6.39
N PRO A 134 -19.63 -2.97 7.44
CA PRO A 134 -20.12 -4.32 7.51
C PRO A 134 -21.66 -4.23 7.62
N SER A 135 -22.39 -4.87 6.70
CA SER A 135 -23.84 -4.92 6.82
C SER A 135 -24.21 -5.84 7.99
N PHE A 136 -24.35 -5.27 9.19
CA PHE A 136 -24.94 -5.96 10.33
C PHE A 136 -26.43 -5.61 10.36
N GLY A 137 -27.21 -6.31 9.52
CA GLY A 137 -28.66 -6.17 9.44
C GLY A 137 -29.24 -7.20 8.47
N PRO A 138 -30.51 -7.64 8.62
CA PRO A 138 -31.12 -8.57 7.70
C PRO A 138 -31.00 -8.00 6.29
N LYS A 139 -30.47 -8.79 5.35
CA LYS A 139 -30.49 -8.43 3.94
C LYS A 139 -31.97 -8.29 3.56
N ALA A 140 -32.47 -7.06 3.53
CA ALA A 140 -33.77 -6.77 2.95
C ALA A 140 -33.70 -7.30 1.52
N ALA A 141 -34.55 -8.27 1.22
CA ALA A 141 -34.70 -8.84 -0.11
C ALA A 141 -34.94 -7.68 -1.08
N ALA A 142 -33.92 -7.32 -1.85
CA ALA A 142 -34.06 -6.38 -2.94
C ALA A 142 -34.87 -7.08 -4.03
N HIS A 143 -36.10 -6.62 -4.18
CA HIS A 143 -37.02 -6.99 -5.25
C HIS A 143 -36.36 -6.76 -6.61
N HIS A 144 -36.30 -7.83 -7.40
CA HIS A 144 -36.35 -7.82 -8.86
C HIS A 144 -37.53 -8.69 -9.27
#